data_AF-A0YR94-F1
#
_entry.id   AF-A0YR94-F1
#
_cell.length_a   1.000
_cell.length_b   1.000
_cell.length_c   1.000
_cell.angle_alpha   90.00
_cell.angle_beta   90.00
_cell.angle_gamma   90.00
#
_symmetry.space_group_name_H-M   'P 1'
#
loop_
_entity.id
_entity.type
_entity.pdbx_description
1 polymer ?
#
loop_
_entity_poly.entity_id
_entity_poly.type
_entity_poly.pdbx_seq_one_letter_code
_entity_poly.pdbx_strand_id
1 'polypeptide(L)' 'LSENPKPPKSKKRRGHKNIQEHPIGKSYRLIYEVCTRDKIVVVYWFGHHQKDFHKPKFEQGLKSQQRKWRQLKR' A
#
# COMPACT_ATOMS: atom_id res chain seq x y z
N LEU A 1 4.53 11.96 0.46
CA LEU A 1 5.45 11.54 1.55
C LEU A 1 6.70 12.42 1.61
N SER A 2 7.25 12.85 0.47
CA SER A 2 8.37 13.80 0.39
C SER A 2 8.04 15.16 1.02
N GLU A 3 6.88 15.73 0.73
CA GLU A 3 6.45 17.05 1.25
C GLU A 3 5.78 16.96 2.62
N ASN A 4 4.94 15.94 2.81
CA ASN A 4 4.30 15.63 4.08
C ASN A 4 4.52 14.13 4.42
N PRO A 5 5.38 13.82 5.41
CA PRO A 5 5.66 12.44 5.80
C PRO A 5 4.53 11.81 6.63
N LYS A 6 3.55 12.60 7.11
CA LYS A 6 2.34 12.11 7.79
C LYS A 6 1.08 12.62 7.07
N PRO A 7 0.80 12.12 5.86
CA PRO A 7 -0.35 12.55 5.08
C PRO A 7 -1.67 12.23 5.80
N PRO A 8 -2.76 12.95 5.48
CA PRO A 8 -4.08 12.67 6.03
C PRO A 8 -4.47 11.21 5.82
N LYS A 9 -5.21 10.62 6.77
CA LYS A 9 -5.60 9.18 6.80
C LYS A 9 -4.50 8.18 7.15
N SER A 10 -3.25 8.62 7.33
CA SER A 10 -2.20 7.76 7.90
C SER A 10 -2.52 7.45 9.37
N LYS A 11 -2.33 6.20 9.79
CA LYS A 11 -2.59 5.75 11.15
C LYS A 11 -1.34 5.08 11.71
N LYS A 12 -1.04 5.31 13.00
CA LYS A 12 0.00 4.56 13.69
C LYS A 12 -0.39 3.10 13.80
N ARG A 13 0.54 2.21 13.52
CA ARG A 13 0.34 0.77 13.66
C ARG A 13 0.36 0.42 15.15
N ARG A 14 -0.64 -0.33 15.63
CA ARG A 14 -0.73 -0.75 17.03
C ARG A 14 0.50 -1.57 17.41
N GLY A 15 1.12 -1.27 18.56
CA GLY A 15 2.33 -1.97 19.04
C GLY A 15 3.66 -1.42 18.50
N HIS A 16 3.65 -0.44 17.60
CA HIS A 16 4.87 0.19 17.08
C HIS A 16 4.88 1.70 17.35
N LYS A 17 6.02 2.26 17.77
CA LYS A 17 6.13 3.69 18.14
C LYS A 17 6.09 4.64 16.93
N ASN A 18 6.75 4.25 15.85
CA ASN A 18 7.03 5.14 14.70
C ASN A 18 6.54 4.60 13.36
N ILE A 19 5.99 3.39 13.32
CA ILE A 19 5.47 2.79 12.09
C ILE A 19 4.07 3.33 11.82
N GLN A 20 3.91 3.87 10.63
CA GLN A 20 2.68 4.37 10.06
C GLN A 20 2.17 3.40 9.00
N GLU A 21 0.86 3.35 8.89
CA GLU A 21 0.13 2.70 7.81
C GLU A 21 -0.67 3.77 7.08
N HIS A 22 -0.50 3.88 5.77
CA HIS A 22 -1.26 4.79 4.92
C HIS A 22 -2.04 4.02 3.86
N PRO A 23 -3.37 4.22 3.75
CA PRO A 23 -4.15 3.63 2.68
C PRO A 23 -3.86 4.35 1.36
N ILE A 24 -3.54 3.58 0.31
CA ILE A 24 -3.35 4.07 -1.06
C ILE A 24 -4.51 3.55 -1.91
N GLY A 25 -5.34 4.48 -2.39
CA GLY A 25 -6.57 4.12 -3.09
C GLY A 25 -7.53 3.31 -2.22
N LYS A 26 -8.18 2.29 -2.80
CA LYS A 26 -9.22 1.49 -2.12
C LYS A 26 -8.72 0.16 -1.55
N SER A 27 -7.54 -0.30 -1.95
CA SER A 27 -7.10 -1.69 -1.74
C SER A 27 -5.62 -1.85 -1.43
N TYR A 28 -4.81 -0.79 -1.59
CA TYR A 28 -3.40 -0.84 -1.25
C TYR A 28 -3.16 -0.17 0.09
N ARG A 29 -2.12 -0.61 0.77
CA ARG A 29 -1.60 0.02 1.96
C ARG A 29 -0.09 0.14 1.85
N LEU A 30 0.42 1.20 2.44
CA LEU A 30 1.83 1.50 2.57
C LEU A 30 2.18 1.49 4.05
N ILE A 31 3.16 0.67 4.43
CA ILE A 31 3.70 0.62 5.79
C ILE A 31 5.09 1.25 5.74
N TYR A 32 5.29 2.27 6.55
CA TYR A 32 6.53 3.05 6.54
C TYR A 32 6.81 3.66 7.91
N GLU A 33 8.07 3.96 8.20
CA GLU A 33 8.50 4.72 9.37
C GLU A 33 8.99 6.09 8.96
N VAL A 34 8.73 7.09 9.81
CA VAL A 34 9.23 8.45 9.64
C VAL A 34 10.31 8.71 10.69
N CYS A 35 11.56 8.72 10.27
CA CYS A 35 12.69 9.14 11.10
C CYS A 35 12.84 10.66 11.00
N THR A 36 12.28 11.39 11.98
CA THR A 36 12.31 12.86 12.00
C THR A 36 13.71 13.43 12.21
N ARG A 37 14.57 12.71 12.93
CA ARG A 37 15.96 13.12 13.19
C ARG A 37 16.76 13.23 11.90
N ASP A 38 16.69 12.18 11.08
CA ASP A 38 17.48 12.06 9.85
C ASP A 38 16.71 12.56 8.62
N LYS A 39 15.44 12.98 8.80
CA LYS A 39 14.50 13.38 7.73
C LYS A 39 14.31 12.29 6.66
N ILE A 40 14.34 11.02 7.08
CA ILE A 40 14.19 9.86 6.20
C ILE A 40 12.81 9.21 6.40
N VAL A 41 12.24 8.73 5.29
CA VAL A 41 11.06 7.86 5.30
C VAL A 41 11.49 6.48 4.84
N VAL A 42 11.37 5.48 5.72
CA VAL A 42 11.71 4.08 5.42
C VAL A 42 10.43 3.34 5.06
N VAL A 43 10.31 2.88 3.83
CA VAL A 43 9.17 2.07 3.38
C VAL A 43 9.48 0.60 3.63
N TYR A 44 8.68 -0.05 4.47
CA TYR A 44 8.85 -1.49 4.77
C TYR A 44 8.04 -2.36 3.83
N TRP A 45 6.84 -1.90 3.45
CA TRP A 45 5.94 -2.72 2.66
C TRP A 45 4.93 -1.86 1.90
N PHE A 46 4.68 -2.25 0.66
CA PHE A 46 3.61 -1.72 -0.18
C PHE A 46 2.88 -2.89 -0.82
N GLY A 47 1.57 -2.98 -0.62
CA GLY A 47 0.81 -4.05 -1.22
C GLY A 47 -0.66 -4.06 -0.86
N HIS A 48 -1.31 -5.14 -1.27
CA HIS A 48 -2.72 -5.34 -1.00
C HIS A 48 -2.98 -5.75 0.44
N HIS A 49 -3.94 -5.09 1.06
CA HIS A 49 -4.39 -5.52 2.37
C HIS A 49 -5.18 -6.83 2.23
N GLN A 50 -4.87 -7.81 3.08
CA GLN A 50 -5.40 -9.18 2.99
C GLN A 50 -6.95 -9.22 2.95
N LYS A 51 -7.62 -8.33 3.67
CA LYS A 51 -9.09 -8.25 3.69
C LYS A 51 -9.71 -7.70 2.39
N ASP A 52 -8.91 -7.10 1.52
CA ASP A 52 -9.38 -6.54 0.24
C ASP A 52 -9.31 -7.56 -0.91
N PHE A 53 -8.66 -8.72 -0.71
CA PHE A 53 -8.58 -9.78 -1.72
C PHE A 53 -9.95 -10.35 -2.11
N HIS A 54 -10.91 -10.36 -1.19
CA HIS A 54 -12.27 -10.87 -1.43
C HIS A 54 -13.22 -9.82 -2.02
N LYS A 55 -12.77 -8.58 -2.26
CA LYS A 55 -13.63 -7.56 -2.85
C LYS A 55 -13.78 -7.82 -4.36
N PRO A 56 -15.01 -7.81 -4.92
CA PRO A 56 -15.28 -8.22 -6.31
C PRO A 56 -14.50 -7.42 -7.37
N LYS A 57 -14.13 -6.16 -7.07
CA LYS A 57 -13.32 -5.31 -7.96
C LYS A 57 -11.84 -5.69 -8.01
N PHE A 58 -11.35 -6.45 -7.03
CA PHE A 58 -9.97 -6.94 -6.99
C PHE A 58 -9.79 -8.13 -7.93
N GLU A 59 -10.70 -9.12 -7.87
CA GLU A 59 -10.67 -10.30 -8.74
C GLU A 59 -10.88 -9.95 -10.22
N GLN A 60 -11.74 -8.97 -10.53
CA GLN A 60 -11.92 -8.50 -11.91
C GLN A 60 -10.65 -7.83 -12.48
N GLY A 61 -9.91 -7.08 -11.65
CA GLY A 61 -8.63 -6.49 -12.03
C GLY A 61 -7.54 -7.55 -12.27
N LEU A 62 -7.47 -8.56 -11.41
CA LEU A 62 -6.52 -9.67 -11.58
C LEU A 62 -6.80 -10.51 -12.83
N LYS A 63 -8.08 -10.82 -13.08
CA LYS A 63 -8.51 -11.57 -14.28
C LYS A 63 -8.27 -10.79 -15.57
N SER A 64 -8.49 -9.47 -15.59
CA SER A 64 -8.22 -8.65 -16.78
C SER A 64 -6.72 -8.58 -17.09
N GLN A 65 -5.88 -8.45 -16.05
CA GLN A 65 -4.43 -8.47 -16.24
C GLN A 65 -3.95 -9.85 -16.70
N GLN A 66 -4.39 -10.95 -16.07
CA GLN A 66 -4.04 -12.30 -16.53
C GLN A 66 -4.45 -12.58 -17.99
N ARG A 67 -5.61 -12.07 -18.42
CA ARG A 67 -6.06 -12.21 -19.81
C ARG A 67 -5.17 -11.45 -20.79
N LYS A 68 -4.73 -10.24 -20.42
CA LYS A 68 -3.81 -9.41 -21.22
C LYS A 68 -2.43 -10.08 -21.36
N TRP A 69 -1.89 -10.65 -20.28
CA TRP A 69 -0.61 -11.38 -20.31
C TRP A 69 -0.64 -12.62 -21.20
N ARG A 70 -1.78 -13.33 -21.29
CA ARG A 70 -1.93 -14.48 -22.20
C ARG A 70 -1.98 -14.09 -23.68
N GLN A 71 -2.48 -12.90 -24.01
CA GLN A 71 -2.53 -12.42 -25.40
C GLN A 71 -1.18 -11.93 -25.90
N LEU A 72 -0.30 -11.42 -25.02
CA LEU A 72 1.05 -10.96 -25.36
C LEU A 72 2.07 -12.09 -25.58
N LYS A 73 1.72 -13.34 -25.24
CA LYS A 73 2.58 -14.53 -25.44
C LYS A 73 2.17 -15.38 -26.66
N ARG A 74 1.27 -14.88 -27.51
CA ARG A 74 0.85 -15.53 -28.76
C ARG A 74 1.43 -14.81 -29.95
#